data_AF-A0A7Y4U0J9-F1
#
_entry.id   AF-A0A7Y4U0J9-F1
#
_cell.length_a   1.000
_cell.length_b   1.000
_cell.length_c   1.000
_cell.angle_alpha   90.00
_cell.angle_beta   90.00
_cell.angle_gamma   90.00
#
_symmetry.space_group_name_H-M   'P 1'
#
loop_
_entity.id
_entity.type
_entity.pdbx_description
1 polymer ?
#
loop_
_entity_poly.entity_id
_entity_poly.type
_entity_poly.pdbx_seq_one_letter_code
_entity_poly.pdbx_strand_id
1 'polypeptide(L)' 'MDFKFSLATQERIGELLEKNRERQLTAEESAELDDYERLNRFVCKFKLRVKELRTTA' A
#
# COMPACT_ATOMS: atom_id res chain seq x y z
N MET A 1 -11.33 -3.73 5.44
CA MET A 1 -10.71 -5.05 5.74
C MET A 1 -9.35 -4.99 5.11
N ASP A 2 -8.38 -4.56 5.89
CA ASP A 2 -7.24 -3.86 5.32
C ASP A 2 -6.13 -4.87 5.04
N PHE A 3 -5.54 -4.78 3.86
CA PHE A 3 -4.33 -5.53 3.57
C PHE A 3 -3.22 -4.99 4.49
N LYS A 4 -2.52 -5.89 5.19
CA LYS A 4 -1.41 -5.53 6.06
C LYS A 4 -0.12 -6.03 5.42
N PHE A 5 0.79 -5.11 5.16
CA PHE A 5 2.15 -5.43 4.76
C PHE A 5 2.92 -6.12 5.90
N SER A 6 4.08 -6.68 5.61
CA SER A 6 4.98 -7.18 6.65
C SER A 6 5.38 -6.05 7.62
N LEU A 7 5.82 -6.39 8.83
CA LEU A 7 6.24 -5.38 9.82
C LEU A 7 7.37 -4.50 9.28
N ALA A 8 8.41 -5.11 8.71
CA ALA A 8 9.53 -4.39 8.10
C ALA A 8 9.08 -3.44 6.98
N THR A 9 8.12 -3.86 6.16
CA THR A 9 7.56 -3.00 5.10
C THR A 9 6.73 -1.86 5.69
N GLN A 10 5.99 -2.09 6.78
CA GLN A 10 5.23 -1.02 7.46
C GLN A 10 6.18 0.02 8.06
N GLU A 11 7.27 -0.42 8.68
CA GLU A 11 8.33 0.46 9.20
C GLU A 11 8.94 1.30 8.07
N ARG A 12 9.31 0.66 6.95
CA ARG A 12 9.83 1.35 5.76
C ARG A 12 8.84 2.37 5.20
N ILE A 13 7.57 2.01 5.04
CA ILE A 13 6.53 2.95 4.59
C ILE A 13 6.44 4.13 5.57
N GLY A 14 6.53 3.88 6.88
CA GLY A 14 6.56 4.92 7.91
C GLY A 14 7.71 5.91 7.73
N GLU A 15 8.93 5.41 7.53
CA GLU A 15 10.10 6.24 7.24
C GLU A 15 9.92 7.08 5.98
N LEU A 16 9.42 6.47 4.90
CA LEU A 16 9.20 7.16 3.64
C LEU A 16 8.12 8.24 3.77
N LEU A 17 7.06 7.99 4.52
CA LEU A 17 6.00 8.97 4.79
C LEU A 17 6.52 10.13 5.63
N GLU A 18 7.41 9.88 6.60
CA GLU A 18 8.02 10.95 7.38
C GLU A 18 8.94 11.82 6.50
N LYS A 19 9.81 11.19 5.69
CA LYS A 19 10.61 11.89 4.68
C LYS A 19 9.75 12.69 3.69
N ASN A 20 8.59 12.14 3.29
CA ASN A 20 7.64 12.84 2.41
C ASN A 20 7.13 14.13 3.05
N ARG A 21 6.75 14.08 4.34
CA ARG A 21 6.29 15.26 5.10
C ARG A 21 7.37 16.34 5.18
N GLU A 22 8.62 15.92 5.36
CA GLU A 22 9.78 16.82 5.36
C GLU A 22 10.23 17.27 3.96
N ARG A 23 9.59 16.78 2.88
CA ARG A 23 9.97 16.99 1.48
C ARG A 23 11.39 16.53 1.14
N GLN A 24 11.84 15.48 1.79
CA GLN A 24 13.18 14.89 1.65
C GLN A 24 13.19 13.59 0.85
N LEU A 25 12.07 13.21 0.23
CA LEU A 25 12.06 12.04 -0.65
C LEU A 25 12.94 12.26 -1.87
N THR A 26 13.74 11.24 -2.16
CA THR A 26 14.34 11.09 -3.48
C THR A 26 13.28 10.62 -4.50
N ALA A 27 13.60 10.74 -5.80
CA ALA A 27 12.73 10.24 -6.86
C ALA A 27 12.49 8.73 -6.76
N GLU A 28 13.51 7.97 -6.37
CA GLU A 28 13.42 6.51 -6.17
C GLU A 28 12.50 6.16 -5.00
N GLU A 29 12.65 6.87 -3.88
CA GLU A 29 11.80 6.67 -2.70
C GLU A 29 10.34 7.09 -2.94
N SER A 30 10.12 8.11 -3.77
CA SER A 30 8.77 8.48 -4.21
C SER A 30 8.14 7.38 -5.06
N ALA A 31 8.89 6.79 -5.99
CA ALA A 31 8.42 5.66 -6.78
C ALA A 31 8.14 4.43 -5.89
N GLU A 32 8.97 4.20 -4.87
CA GLU A 32 8.75 3.14 -3.87
C GLU A 32 7.40 3.32 -3.15
N LEU A 33 7.08 4.54 -2.70
CA LEU A 33 5.80 4.88 -2.07
C LEU A 33 4.60 4.67 -3.02
N ASP A 34 4.73 5.10 -4.28
CA ASP A 34 3.69 4.93 -5.29
C ASP A 34 3.37 3.46 -5.56
N ASP A 35 4.39 2.60 -5.57
CA ASP A 35 4.25 1.16 -5.74
C ASP A 35 3.53 0.51 -4.55
N TYR A 36 3.87 0.89 -3.31
CA TYR A 36 3.13 0.42 -2.13
C TYR A 36 1.65 0.82 -2.19
N GLU A 37 1.37 2.06 -2.60
CA GLU A 37 -0.01 2.55 -2.74
C GLU A 37 -0.78 1.77 -3.83
N ARG A 38 -0.13 1.51 -4.97
CA ARG A 38 -0.70 0.72 -6.07
C ARG A 38 -1.00 -0.71 -5.64
N LEU A 39 -0.10 -1.36 -4.90
CA LEU A 39 -0.31 -2.71 -4.39
C LEU A 39 -1.50 -2.74 -3.42
N ASN A 40 -1.57 -1.80 -2.47
CA ASN A 40 -2.67 -1.73 -1.53
C ASN A 40 -4.02 -1.58 -2.24
N ARG A 41 -4.11 -0.67 -3.23
CA ARG A 41 -5.32 -0.51 -4.06
C ARG A 41 -5.69 -1.79 -4.80
N PHE A 42 -4.71 -2.46 -5.39
CA PHE A 42 -4.93 -3.71 -6.12
C PHE A 42 -5.51 -4.80 -5.20
N VAL A 43 -4.91 -5.02 -4.03
CA VAL A 43 -5.39 -6.03 -3.08
C VAL A 43 -6.78 -5.69 -2.57
N CYS A 44 -7.06 -4.42 -2.26
CA CYS A 44 -8.39 -3.98 -1.85
C CYS A 44 -9.44 -4.27 -2.92
N LYS A 45 -9.18 -3.93 -4.20
CA LYS A 45 -10.08 -4.25 -5.32
C LYS A 45 -10.27 -5.75 -5.50
N PHE A 46 -9.20 -6.53 -5.42
CA PHE A 46 -9.27 -7.99 -5.53
C PHE A 46 -10.14 -8.61 -4.43
N LYS A 47 -9.93 -8.20 -3.17
CA LYS A 47 -10.74 -8.68 -2.03
C LYS A 47 -12.21 -8.32 -2.17
N LEU A 48 -12.52 -7.11 -2.64
CA LEU A 48 -13.90 -6.70 -2.93
C LEU A 48 -14.52 -7.63 -3.98
N ARG A 49 -13.81 -7.91 -5.07
CA ARG A 49 -14.30 -8.79 -6.13
C ARG A 49 -14.51 -10.23 -5.67
N VAL A 50 -13.59 -10.77 -4.87
CA VAL A 50 -13.74 -12.10 -4.27
C VAL A 50 -14.94 -12.15 -3.32
N LYS A 51 -15.16 -11.08 -2.55
CA LYS A 51 -16.33 -10.98 -1.68
C LYS A 51 -17.62 -10.99 -2.48
N GLU A 52 -17.73 -10.18 -3.53
CA GLU A 52 -18.89 -10.13 -4.43
C GLU A 52 -19.23 -11.53 -4.96
N LEU A 53 -18.23 -12.23 -5.52
CA LEU A 53 -18.40 -13.58 -6.09
C LEU A 53 -18.91 -14.60 -5.07
N ARG A 54 -18.47 -14.52 -3.81
CA ARG A 54 -18.92 -15.40 -2.72
C ARG A 54 -20.35 -15.13 -2.24
N THR A 55 -20.90 -13.95 -2.49
CA THR A 55 -22.29 -13.60 -2.11
C THR A 55 -23.32 -13.96 -3.18
N THR A 56 -22.88 -14.20 -4.42
CA THR A 56 -23.72 -14.60 -5.56
C THR A 56 -23.72 -16.12 -5.84
N ALA A 57 -22.92 -16.89 -5.10
CA ALA A 57 -22.88 -18.35 -5.13
C ALA A 57 -23.64 -18.91 -3.92
#